data_AF-A0A418AFY7-F1
#
_entry.id   AF-A0A418AFY7-F1
#
_cell.length_a   1.000
_cell.length_b   1.000
_cell.length_c   1.000
_cell.angle_alpha   90.00
_cell.angle_beta   90.00
_cell.angle_gamma   90.00
#
_symmetry.space_group_name_H-M   'P 1'
#
loop_
_entity.id
_entity.type
_entity.pdbx_description
1 polymer ?
#
loop_
_entity_poly.entity_id
_entity_poly.type
_entity_poly.pdbx_seq_one_letter_code
_entity_poly.pdbx_strand_id
1 'polypeptide(L)'
;MDADANVLQEKERVIVLLNETAKAFQLQVASLQDELTVTKNLLAQRDMVVHDLQQHVQDLKNAYADQANTVQGLQSQLAVKTAALDEVESQLKTADAEFEALKAAGEECKKLNAEMSQLHAQVDQLNVINRRFDKQLREKTSVVMVDACLSARDFSENQLISLRDDAIAAKAKELSLVTAANDGLRAQLDALETELERLEAALTSKDVELHRNAKRMDKLERHVATLEAAAKQTRGKELAMELSTKQNTQLLQCLQAEEAKLKTKTLERQSHNLMTSLEKLHKEREMLRDELADMRSKARIEVEAMQGELVHRRNKQYELTLKLHDTESQMHTLRSTNEVLGEELEATRSRMQELDRLHMEAKRWKEDMARTFECLRQEHAQLQRTLATDSNQFQVEKAALQGQLKELERFVHAQAAELTKSVDAKKSVYQDMQTLEKQIEGLHDRIHGLVAEANAETKRRMGLEMELKYAGKSQLLHLSYNAATPNRGNLVECWLSDVDLPVLVRYAQALAAPLDTLDLRSNRITDQGVKHLLQLVQSTRVPPHLKLQQNFISPQGIRQLASGIEAMGYTIVIHDGRIEGTDASGTLTLDVSNNKDASVLVYTPSLPS
;
A
#
# COMPACT_ATOMS: atom_id res chain seq x y z
N MET A 1 -54.63 43.95 35.81
CA MET A 1 -53.70 43.11 36.58
C MET A 1 -53.40 41.82 35.83
N ASP A 2 -54.35 40.91 35.61
CA ASP A 2 -54.06 39.62 34.94
C ASP A 2 -53.47 39.74 33.53
N ALA A 3 -53.88 40.76 32.76
CA ALA A 3 -53.34 41.00 31.41
C ALA A 3 -51.82 41.26 31.41
N ASP A 4 -51.32 42.10 32.33
CA ASP A 4 -49.89 42.39 32.45
C ASP A 4 -49.10 41.17 32.93
N ALA A 5 -49.68 40.36 33.82
CA ALA A 5 -49.06 39.13 34.31
C ALA A 5 -48.85 38.11 33.17
N ASN A 6 -49.86 37.89 32.33
CA ASN A 6 -49.73 37.04 31.13
C ASN A 6 -48.69 37.58 30.14
N VAL A 7 -48.65 38.90 29.91
CA VAL A 7 -47.66 39.54 29.03
C VAL A 7 -46.25 39.43 29.59
N LEU A 8 -46.07 39.44 30.91
CA LEU A 8 -44.78 39.20 31.54
C LEU A 8 -44.35 37.74 31.39
N GLN A 9 -45.25 36.79 31.71
CA GLN A 9 -44.98 35.36 31.67
C GLN A 9 -44.62 34.87 30.25
N GLU A 10 -45.31 35.36 29.21
CA GLU A 10 -44.99 34.98 27.83
C GLU A 10 -43.70 35.67 27.32
N LYS A 11 -43.32 36.84 27.84
CA LYS A 11 -41.98 37.41 27.62
C LYS A 11 -40.88 36.57 28.27
N GLU A 12 -41.08 36.15 29.52
CA GLU A 12 -40.19 35.20 30.23
C GLU A 12 -39.95 33.95 29.38
N ARG A 13 -41.02 33.39 28.82
CA ARG A 13 -41.01 32.19 27.97
C ARG A 13 -40.28 32.40 26.64
N VAL A 14 -40.46 33.55 25.99
CA VAL A 14 -39.70 33.94 24.80
C VAL A 14 -38.21 34.11 25.11
N ILE A 15 -37.86 34.68 26.27
CA ILE A 15 -36.47 34.83 26.72
C ILE A 15 -35.81 33.45 26.98
N VAL A 16 -36.55 32.48 27.53
CA VAL A 16 -36.06 31.09 27.67
C VAL A 16 -35.81 30.46 26.30
N LEU A 17 -36.78 30.51 25.38
CA LEU A 17 -36.63 29.97 24.01
C LEU A 17 -35.48 30.61 23.23
N LEU A 18 -35.25 31.92 23.40
CA LEU A 18 -34.12 32.63 22.80
C LEU A 18 -32.77 32.19 23.40
N ASN A 19 -32.70 31.93 24.71
CA ASN A 19 -31.50 31.38 25.35
C ASN A 19 -31.23 29.93 24.94
N GLU A 20 -32.27 29.10 24.75
CA GLU A 20 -32.14 27.73 24.27
C GLU A 20 -31.67 27.67 22.81
N THR A 21 -32.24 28.51 21.93
CA THR A 21 -31.76 28.63 20.54
C THR A 21 -30.36 29.24 20.45
N ALA A 22 -30.01 30.23 21.30
CA ALA A 22 -28.65 30.75 21.38
C ALA A 22 -27.63 29.68 21.81
N LYS A 23 -27.97 28.82 22.79
CA LYS A 23 -27.15 27.67 23.18
C LYS A 23 -27.02 26.63 22.06
N ALA A 24 -28.11 26.33 21.36
CA ALA A 24 -28.08 25.42 20.21
C ALA A 24 -27.14 25.95 19.10
N PHE A 25 -27.22 27.25 18.78
CA PHE A 25 -26.29 27.90 17.86
C PHE A 25 -24.83 27.88 18.35
N GLN A 26 -24.57 28.12 19.65
CA GLN A 26 -23.22 28.03 20.20
C GLN A 26 -22.63 26.61 20.08
N LEU A 27 -23.42 25.57 20.38
CA LEU A 27 -23.01 24.17 20.21
C LEU A 27 -22.74 23.83 18.74
N GLN A 28 -23.57 24.30 17.83
CA GLN A 28 -23.39 24.07 16.39
C GLN A 28 -22.17 24.82 15.83
N VAL A 29 -21.90 26.05 16.30
CA VAL A 29 -20.68 26.80 15.96
C VAL A 29 -19.43 26.11 16.51
N ALA A 30 -19.46 25.56 17.72
CA ALA A 30 -18.35 24.78 18.27
C ALA A 30 -18.09 23.51 17.43
N SER A 31 -19.13 22.74 17.11
CA SER A 31 -19.01 21.56 16.23
C SER A 31 -18.38 21.89 14.87
N LEU A 32 -18.76 23.03 14.26
CA LEU A 32 -18.19 23.50 13.01
C LEU A 32 -16.74 24.00 13.16
N GLN A 33 -16.34 24.48 14.33
CA GLN A 33 -14.94 24.85 14.63
C GLN A 33 -14.06 23.61 14.84
N ASP A 34 -14.59 22.55 15.45
CA ASP A 34 -13.91 21.26 15.58
C ASP A 34 -13.75 20.58 14.20
N GLU A 35 -14.80 20.55 13.37
CA GLU A 35 -14.71 20.08 11.98
C GLU A 35 -13.70 20.91 11.15
N LEU A 36 -13.68 22.24 11.33
CA LEU A 36 -12.74 23.13 10.65
C LEU A 36 -11.27 22.93 11.09
N THR A 37 -11.03 22.54 12.35
CA THR A 37 -9.66 22.24 12.83
C THR A 37 -9.21 20.85 12.40
N VAL A 38 -10.09 19.83 12.44
CA VAL A 38 -9.81 18.49 11.89
C VAL A 38 -9.50 18.55 10.40
N THR A 39 -10.30 19.28 9.61
CA THR A 39 -10.07 19.43 8.16
C THR A 39 -8.80 20.23 7.83
N LYS A 40 -8.44 21.26 8.62
CA LYS A 40 -7.14 21.95 8.49
C LYS A 40 -5.95 21.03 8.78
N ASN A 41 -6.03 20.19 9.82
CA ASN A 41 -4.97 19.26 10.16
C ASN A 41 -4.80 18.18 9.06
N LEU A 42 -5.91 17.69 8.50
CA LEU A 42 -5.90 16.81 7.33
C LEU A 42 -5.33 17.48 6.08
N LEU A 43 -5.59 18.76 5.86
CA LEU A 43 -5.01 19.51 4.74
C LEU A 43 -3.49 19.62 4.89
N ALA A 44 -3.00 20.05 6.08
CA ALA A 44 -1.58 20.17 6.36
C ALA A 44 -0.82 18.83 6.22
N GLN A 45 -1.41 17.70 6.64
CA GLN A 45 -0.84 16.37 6.41
C GLN A 45 -0.75 16.04 4.91
N ARG A 46 -1.73 16.45 4.09
CA ARG A 46 -1.69 16.23 2.64
C ARG A 46 -0.70 17.15 1.96
N ASP A 47 -0.53 18.37 2.41
CA ASP A 47 0.48 19.31 1.91
C ASP A 47 1.90 18.78 2.17
N MET A 48 2.16 18.17 3.35
CA MET A 48 3.42 17.45 3.61
C MET A 48 3.65 16.30 2.62
N VAL A 49 2.67 15.40 2.45
CA VAL A 49 2.79 14.28 1.50
C VAL A 49 2.97 14.76 0.05
N VAL A 50 2.34 15.87 -0.34
CA VAL A 50 2.56 16.50 -1.65
C VAL A 50 3.98 17.05 -1.78
N HIS A 51 4.55 17.63 -0.71
CA HIS A 51 5.93 18.10 -0.70
C HIS A 51 6.93 16.94 -0.80
N ASP A 52 6.75 15.86 -0.05
CA ASP A 52 7.59 14.66 -0.10
C ASP A 52 7.58 14.02 -1.51
N LEU A 53 6.40 13.95 -2.13
CA LEU A 53 6.24 13.48 -3.51
C LEU A 53 6.89 14.41 -4.54
N GLN A 54 6.82 15.74 -4.35
CA GLN A 54 7.50 16.70 -5.21
C GLN A 54 9.02 16.56 -5.12
N GLN A 55 9.57 16.39 -3.91
CA GLN A 55 11.00 16.16 -3.70
C GLN A 55 11.43 14.85 -4.38
N HIS A 56 10.72 13.74 -4.14
CA HIS A 56 11.05 12.45 -4.76
C HIS A 56 11.00 12.49 -6.29
N VAL A 57 10.04 13.22 -6.89
CA VAL A 57 9.99 13.45 -8.34
C VAL A 57 11.17 14.28 -8.84
N GLN A 58 11.69 15.22 -8.04
CA GLN A 58 12.88 15.99 -8.41
C GLN A 58 14.17 15.16 -8.27
N ASP A 59 14.28 14.32 -7.25
CA ASP A 59 15.40 13.39 -7.08
C ASP A 59 15.47 12.38 -8.24
N LEU A 60 14.32 11.83 -8.66
CA LEU A 60 14.20 10.96 -9.83
C LEU A 60 14.59 11.66 -11.14
N LYS A 61 14.27 12.96 -11.31
CA LYS A 61 14.74 13.75 -12.46
C LYS A 61 16.25 13.92 -12.47
N ASN A 62 16.85 14.19 -11.30
CA ASN A 62 18.30 14.36 -11.17
C ASN A 62 19.02 13.05 -11.53
N ALA A 63 18.58 11.92 -10.95
CA ALA A 63 19.12 10.59 -11.24
C ALA A 63 18.98 10.20 -12.72
N TYR A 64 17.86 10.56 -13.37
CA TYR A 64 17.67 10.34 -14.81
C TYR A 64 18.63 11.20 -15.66
N ALA A 65 18.90 12.44 -15.25
CA ALA A 65 19.88 13.29 -15.94
C ALA A 65 21.31 12.73 -15.84
N ASP A 66 21.70 12.24 -14.66
CA ASP A 66 23.01 11.58 -14.48
C ASP A 66 23.12 10.26 -15.26
N GLN A 67 22.01 9.51 -15.36
CA GLN A 67 21.95 8.32 -16.22
C GLN A 67 22.05 8.68 -17.71
N ALA A 68 21.45 9.79 -18.15
CA ALA A 68 21.60 10.29 -19.53
C ALA A 68 23.05 10.73 -19.81
N ASN A 69 23.69 11.45 -18.88
CA ASN A 69 25.08 11.89 -18.97
C ASN A 69 26.05 10.70 -19.07
N THR A 70 25.85 9.65 -18.26
CA THR A 70 26.68 8.43 -18.30
C THR A 70 26.47 7.63 -19.58
N VAL A 71 25.23 7.53 -20.10
CA VAL A 71 24.96 6.93 -21.42
C VAL A 71 25.64 7.71 -22.55
N GLN A 72 25.61 9.04 -22.52
CA GLN A 72 26.33 9.88 -23.51
C GLN A 72 27.86 9.69 -23.42
N GLY A 73 28.40 9.53 -22.21
CA GLY A 73 29.81 9.18 -21.99
C GLY A 73 30.18 7.83 -22.60
N LEU A 74 29.35 6.80 -22.40
CA LEU A 74 29.54 5.46 -22.97
C LEU A 74 29.42 5.46 -24.50
N GLN A 75 28.47 6.21 -25.07
CA GLN A 75 28.36 6.40 -26.53
C GLN A 75 29.61 7.09 -27.10
N SER A 76 30.16 8.08 -26.40
CA SER A 76 31.39 8.77 -26.81
C SER A 76 32.60 7.83 -26.76
N GLN A 77 32.72 6.99 -25.73
CA GLN A 77 33.75 5.95 -25.66
C GLN A 77 33.60 4.90 -26.77
N LEU A 78 32.37 4.47 -27.06
CA LEU A 78 32.08 3.53 -28.14
C LEU A 78 32.52 4.09 -29.50
N ALA A 79 32.20 5.34 -29.81
CA ALA A 79 32.63 6.00 -31.05
C ALA A 79 34.16 6.04 -31.21
N VAL A 80 34.89 6.34 -30.13
CA VAL A 80 36.37 6.30 -30.12
C VAL A 80 36.89 4.87 -30.31
N LYS A 81 36.23 3.85 -29.77
CA LYS A 81 36.59 2.44 -29.97
C LYS A 81 36.31 1.95 -31.39
N THR A 82 35.22 2.39 -32.02
CA THR A 82 34.94 2.09 -33.44
C THR A 82 35.99 2.73 -34.33
N ALA A 83 36.29 4.02 -34.18
CA ALA A 83 37.32 4.68 -34.98
C ALA A 83 38.72 4.04 -34.82
N ALA A 84 39.05 3.52 -33.64
CA ALA A 84 40.28 2.77 -33.41
C ALA A 84 40.27 1.36 -34.06
N LEU A 85 39.11 0.74 -34.26
CA LEU A 85 38.97 -0.50 -35.03
C LEU A 85 39.07 -0.22 -36.54
N ASP A 86 38.42 0.84 -37.03
CA ASP A 86 38.47 1.26 -38.44
C ASP A 86 39.92 1.54 -38.87
N GLU A 87 40.70 2.22 -38.02
CA GLU A 87 42.13 2.49 -38.22
C GLU A 87 42.96 1.18 -38.25
N VAL A 88 42.71 0.24 -37.34
CA VAL A 88 43.40 -1.07 -37.34
C VAL A 88 43.03 -1.90 -38.56
N GLU A 89 41.78 -1.85 -39.04
CA GLU A 89 41.36 -2.53 -40.27
C GLU A 89 41.98 -1.88 -41.52
N SER A 90 42.18 -0.56 -41.51
CA SER A 90 42.92 0.17 -42.54
C SER A 90 44.42 -0.22 -42.58
N GLN A 91 45.06 -0.28 -41.41
CA GLN A 91 46.45 -0.75 -41.26
C GLN A 91 46.62 -2.20 -41.71
N LEU A 92 45.66 -3.08 -41.38
CA LEU A 92 45.69 -4.49 -41.81
C LEU A 92 45.61 -4.61 -43.34
N LYS A 93 44.67 -3.91 -43.99
CA LYS A 93 44.56 -3.87 -45.46
C LYS A 93 45.82 -3.33 -46.13
N THR A 94 46.50 -2.39 -45.49
CA THR A 94 47.78 -1.85 -45.97
C THR A 94 48.89 -2.90 -45.87
N ALA A 95 48.99 -3.60 -44.73
CA ALA A 95 49.96 -4.68 -44.53
C ALA A 95 49.72 -5.88 -45.47
N ASP A 96 48.47 -6.25 -45.75
CA ASP A 96 48.12 -7.29 -46.74
C ASP A 96 48.56 -6.89 -48.16
N ALA A 97 48.39 -5.62 -48.53
CA ALA A 97 48.86 -5.09 -49.82
C ALA A 97 50.39 -5.06 -49.92
N GLU A 98 51.09 -4.67 -48.85
CA GLU A 98 52.55 -4.75 -48.76
C GLU A 98 53.06 -6.21 -48.84
N PHE A 99 52.35 -7.15 -48.21
CA PHE A 99 52.70 -8.58 -48.25
C PHE A 99 52.56 -9.18 -49.65
N GLU A 100 51.46 -8.91 -50.36
CA GLU A 100 51.29 -9.35 -51.75
C GLU A 100 52.28 -8.65 -52.71
N ALA A 101 52.67 -7.39 -52.45
CA ALA A 101 53.73 -6.72 -53.20
C ALA A 101 55.11 -7.36 -52.97
N LEU A 102 55.48 -7.68 -51.72
CA LEU A 102 56.71 -8.40 -51.37
C LEU A 102 56.75 -9.81 -52.00
N LYS A 103 55.60 -10.49 -52.03
CA LYS A 103 55.43 -11.80 -52.67
C LYS A 103 55.63 -11.73 -54.18
N ALA A 104 55.09 -10.71 -54.86
CA ALA A 104 55.32 -10.46 -56.27
C ALA A 104 56.80 -10.14 -56.58
N ALA A 105 57.44 -9.27 -55.78
CA ALA A 105 58.88 -9.00 -55.86
C ALA A 105 59.71 -10.27 -55.62
N GLY A 106 59.25 -11.18 -54.75
CA GLY A 106 59.83 -12.50 -54.53
C GLY A 106 59.73 -13.46 -55.73
N GLU A 107 58.77 -13.27 -56.64
CA GLU A 107 58.72 -13.99 -57.92
C GLU A 107 59.62 -13.36 -58.98
N GLU A 108 59.71 -12.03 -59.01
CA GLU A 108 60.64 -11.31 -59.88
C GLU A 108 62.10 -11.61 -59.54
N CYS A 109 62.43 -11.66 -58.24
CA CYS A 109 63.76 -12.05 -57.76
C CYS A 109 64.13 -13.51 -58.16
N LYS A 110 63.15 -14.43 -58.23
CA LYS A 110 63.38 -15.79 -58.77
C LYS A 110 63.71 -15.78 -60.26
N LYS A 111 63.10 -14.90 -61.06
CA LYS A 111 63.41 -14.73 -62.49
C LYS A 111 64.84 -14.19 -62.67
N LEU A 112 65.18 -13.10 -61.97
CA LEU A 112 66.52 -12.51 -61.98
C LEU A 112 67.60 -13.52 -61.53
N ASN A 113 67.32 -14.38 -60.56
CA ASN A 113 68.25 -15.43 -60.14
C ASN A 113 68.44 -16.53 -61.21
N ALA A 114 67.42 -16.84 -62.00
CA ALA A 114 67.53 -17.74 -63.15
C ALA A 114 68.36 -17.12 -64.29
N GLU A 115 68.17 -15.82 -64.56
CA GLU A 115 68.97 -15.06 -65.53
C GLU A 115 70.43 -14.93 -65.10
N MET A 116 70.70 -14.65 -63.82
CA MET A 116 72.05 -14.68 -63.23
C MET A 116 72.72 -16.06 -63.33
N SER A 117 71.94 -17.13 -63.25
CA SER A 117 72.43 -18.50 -63.45
C SER A 117 72.79 -18.78 -64.91
N GLN A 118 72.02 -18.25 -65.88
CA GLN A 118 72.38 -18.31 -67.30
C GLN A 118 73.63 -17.47 -67.62
N LEU A 119 73.75 -16.28 -67.04
CA LEU A 119 74.94 -15.42 -67.18
C LEU A 119 76.21 -16.08 -66.61
N HIS A 120 76.12 -16.76 -65.46
CA HIS A 120 77.24 -17.56 -64.95
C HIS A 120 77.67 -18.66 -65.93
N ALA A 121 76.70 -19.40 -66.50
CA ALA A 121 77.01 -20.44 -67.50
C ALA A 121 77.67 -19.88 -68.77
N GLN A 122 77.35 -18.65 -69.18
CA GLN A 122 78.03 -17.95 -70.28
C GLN A 122 79.45 -17.50 -69.89
N VAL A 123 79.64 -16.97 -68.68
CA VAL A 123 80.97 -16.60 -68.15
C VAL A 123 81.91 -17.79 -68.09
N ASP A 124 81.43 -18.97 -67.66
CA ASP A 124 82.24 -20.19 -67.65
C ASP A 124 82.63 -20.67 -69.06
N GLN A 125 81.74 -20.53 -70.06
CA GLN A 125 82.08 -20.80 -71.46
C GLN A 125 83.18 -19.85 -71.98
N LEU A 126 83.12 -18.56 -71.64
CA LEU A 126 84.16 -17.57 -71.98
C LEU A 126 85.49 -17.86 -71.27
N ASN A 127 85.46 -18.29 -70.00
CA ASN A 127 86.65 -18.69 -69.25
C ASN A 127 87.33 -19.94 -69.86
N VAL A 128 86.56 -20.87 -70.40
CA VAL A 128 87.11 -22.02 -71.16
C VAL A 128 87.77 -21.58 -72.48
N ILE A 129 87.31 -20.49 -73.10
CA ILE A 129 87.93 -19.92 -74.31
C ILE A 129 89.26 -19.23 -73.98
N ASN A 130 89.32 -18.38 -72.96
CA ASN A 130 90.57 -17.72 -72.55
C ASN A 130 91.68 -18.74 -72.20
N ARG A 131 91.33 -19.82 -71.48
CA ARG A 131 92.25 -20.93 -71.15
C ARG A 131 92.81 -21.67 -72.38
N ARG A 132 92.23 -21.50 -73.59
CA ARG A 132 92.81 -22.02 -74.85
C ARG A 132 93.84 -21.06 -75.45
N PHE A 133 93.61 -19.74 -75.35
CA PHE A 133 94.54 -18.73 -75.89
C PHE A 133 95.83 -18.64 -75.06
N ASP A 134 95.75 -18.68 -73.72
CA ASP A 134 96.93 -18.71 -72.83
C ASP A 134 97.91 -19.87 -73.13
N LYS A 135 97.41 -20.95 -73.72
CA LYS A 135 98.20 -22.14 -74.07
C LYS A 135 99.05 -21.96 -75.34
N GLN A 136 98.83 -20.92 -76.14
CA GLN A 136 99.57 -20.66 -77.39
C GLN A 136 100.79 -19.73 -77.22
N LEU A 137 101.02 -19.17 -76.03
CA LEU A 137 101.95 -18.05 -75.81
C LEU A 137 103.17 -18.37 -74.92
N ARG A 138 103.62 -19.64 -74.84
CA ARG A 138 104.78 -20.05 -74.02
C ARG A 138 105.69 -21.08 -74.70
N GLU A 139 106.53 -20.65 -75.63
CA GLU A 139 107.72 -21.40 -76.09
C GLU A 139 108.93 -20.46 -76.30
N LYS A 140 110.16 -20.96 -76.04
CA LYS A 140 111.50 -20.36 -76.30
C LYS A 140 111.84 -19.12 -75.44
N THR A 141 112.74 -19.11 -74.45
CA THR A 141 113.85 -19.99 -73.94
C THR A 141 115.27 -19.66 -74.45
N SER A 142 116.19 -19.43 -73.48
CA SER A 142 117.68 -19.38 -73.56
C SER A 142 118.36 -18.14 -74.22
N VAL A 143 119.49 -17.51 -73.82
CA VAL A 143 120.52 -17.57 -72.71
C VAL A 143 121.98 -17.85 -73.19
N VAL A 144 122.92 -16.90 -72.87
CA VAL A 144 124.38 -17.03 -72.51
C VAL A 144 125.58 -16.87 -73.53
N MET A 145 126.47 -15.89 -73.22
CA MET A 145 127.97 -15.80 -73.26
C MET A 145 128.88 -15.66 -74.54
N VAL A 146 129.76 -14.62 -74.50
CA VAL A 146 131.27 -14.60 -74.62
C VAL A 146 132.06 -14.34 -75.96
N ASP A 147 132.74 -13.18 -75.98
CA ASP A 147 134.13 -12.79 -76.41
C ASP A 147 134.67 -12.73 -77.88
N ALA A 148 135.75 -11.93 -78.02
CA ALA A 148 136.91 -11.98 -78.94
C ALA A 148 137.07 -10.98 -80.14
N CYS A 149 138.16 -10.17 -80.08
CA CYS A 149 139.02 -9.64 -81.18
C CYS A 149 138.48 -8.51 -82.13
N LEU A 150 139.28 -7.63 -82.79
CA LEU A 150 140.70 -7.17 -82.68
C LEU A 150 140.95 -5.88 -83.53
N SER A 151 142.12 -5.22 -83.35
CA SER A 151 142.72 -4.13 -84.19
C SER A 151 142.11 -2.71 -84.08
N ALA A 152 142.82 -1.58 -84.29
CA ALA A 152 144.20 -1.32 -84.77
C ALA A 152 144.88 -0.09 -84.05
N ARG A 153 146.14 0.23 -84.40
CA ARG A 153 146.97 1.38 -83.93
C ARG A 153 146.94 2.57 -84.94
N ASP A 154 147.54 3.77 -84.77
CA ASP A 154 148.94 4.17 -84.47
C ASP A 154 149.04 5.63 -83.95
N PHE A 155 149.87 5.91 -82.93
CA PHE A 155 151.23 6.54 -82.96
C PHE A 155 151.18 8.09 -82.95
N SER A 156 152.01 8.86 -82.23
CA SER A 156 153.44 8.70 -81.93
C SER A 156 153.91 9.29 -80.58
N GLU A 157 155.04 8.81 -80.04
CA GLU A 157 156.11 9.62 -79.42
C GLU A 157 157.37 8.75 -79.10
N ASN A 158 158.57 9.20 -79.48
CA ASN A 158 159.87 9.16 -78.76
C ASN A 158 161.13 8.88 -79.61
N GLN A 159 162.09 9.81 -79.50
CA GLN A 159 163.54 9.74 -79.78
C GLN A 159 164.18 10.83 -78.89
N LEU A 160 165.29 10.68 -78.15
CA LEU A 160 166.41 9.70 -78.16
C LEU A 160 167.14 9.66 -76.79
N ILE A 161 167.86 8.56 -76.48
CA ILE A 161 168.88 8.46 -75.38
C ILE A 161 170.02 7.46 -75.81
N SER A 162 171.30 7.74 -75.44
CA SER A 162 172.55 6.89 -75.56
C SER A 162 173.16 6.68 -76.99
N LEU A 163 174.46 6.43 -77.27
CA LEU A 163 175.79 6.21 -76.57
C LEU A 163 176.90 7.17 -77.14
N ARG A 164 178.23 7.23 -76.86
CA ARG A 164 179.35 6.43 -76.23
C ARG A 164 180.01 5.33 -77.14
N ASP A 165 181.34 5.02 -77.19
CA ASP A 165 182.58 5.40 -76.45
C ASP A 165 183.94 5.09 -77.20
N ASP A 166 185.08 5.62 -76.67
CA ASP A 166 186.51 5.14 -76.63
C ASP A 166 187.53 4.96 -77.82
N ALA A 167 188.82 5.25 -77.50
CA ALA A 167 190.14 4.70 -77.98
C ALA A 167 191.08 5.42 -79.04
N ILE A 168 192.42 5.14 -78.99
CA ILE A 168 193.59 5.97 -79.49
C ILE A 168 194.88 5.17 -79.92
N ALA A 169 195.77 5.76 -80.75
CA ALA A 169 197.24 5.45 -80.90
C ALA A 169 198.07 6.61 -81.59
N ALA A 170 199.38 6.52 -81.91
CA ALA A 170 200.61 6.61 -81.05
C ALA A 170 201.95 6.91 -81.83
N LYS A 171 203.04 7.38 -81.15
CA LYS A 171 204.49 7.57 -81.59
C LYS A 171 204.78 8.70 -82.63
N ALA A 172 206.02 9.12 -83.02
CA ALA A 172 207.45 8.69 -82.85
C ALA A 172 208.47 9.89 -82.68
N LYS A 173 209.82 9.73 -82.83
CA LYS A 173 210.87 10.79 -82.59
C LYS A 173 212.33 10.45 -83.05
N GLU A 174 213.10 11.46 -83.51
CA GLU A 174 214.60 11.58 -83.62
C GLU A 174 214.97 13.10 -83.48
N LEU A 175 216.14 13.67 -83.08
CA LEU A 175 217.49 13.30 -82.54
C LEU A 175 218.62 12.88 -83.52
N SER A 176 219.93 13.23 -83.36
CA SER A 176 220.65 14.30 -82.60
C SER A 176 222.21 14.21 -82.76
N LEU A 177 222.97 15.11 -82.10
CA LEU A 177 224.20 14.82 -81.30
C LEU A 177 225.65 15.03 -81.83
N VAL A 178 225.88 15.72 -82.96
CA VAL A 178 227.25 16.18 -83.33
C VAL A 178 227.18 17.65 -83.80
N THR A 179 227.67 18.68 -83.10
CA THR A 179 228.53 18.80 -81.89
C THR A 179 230.03 18.54 -82.11
N ALA A 180 230.74 19.45 -82.82
CA ALA A 180 232.22 19.55 -82.78
C ALA A 180 232.87 20.86 -83.33
N ALA A 181 232.16 21.98 -83.50
CA ALA A 181 232.75 23.21 -84.11
C ALA A 181 232.01 24.52 -83.74
N ASN A 182 231.80 24.90 -82.48
CA ASN A 182 232.73 24.92 -81.34
C ASN A 182 233.96 25.84 -81.54
N ASP A 183 234.42 26.41 -80.43
CA ASP A 183 235.68 27.15 -80.23
C ASP A 183 235.92 28.47 -80.99
N GLY A 184 235.38 28.62 -82.20
CA GLY A 184 235.56 29.81 -83.03
C GLY A 184 234.80 31.04 -82.54
N LEU A 185 235.52 32.00 -81.95
CA LEU A 185 235.19 33.44 -82.04
C LEU A 185 234.60 34.04 -80.75
N ARG A 186 234.64 33.25 -79.68
CA ARG A 186 234.45 33.52 -78.24
C ARG A 186 234.54 34.97 -77.74
N ALA A 187 235.40 35.84 -78.26
CA ALA A 187 235.49 37.23 -77.79
C ALA A 187 234.18 38.06 -77.93
N GLN A 188 233.25 37.64 -78.80
CA GLN A 188 231.87 38.19 -78.83
C GLN A 188 230.89 37.44 -77.90
N LEU A 189 231.27 36.25 -77.44
CA LEU A 189 230.56 35.47 -76.43
C LEU A 189 230.80 36.09 -75.04
N ASP A 190 232.04 36.40 -74.66
CA ASP A 190 232.39 36.99 -73.35
C ASP A 190 231.54 38.25 -73.00
N ALA A 191 231.24 39.08 -74.01
CA ALA A 191 230.41 40.28 -73.87
C ALA A 191 228.89 40.00 -73.83
N LEU A 192 228.44 38.86 -74.37
CA LEU A 192 227.08 38.37 -74.26
C LEU A 192 226.86 37.58 -72.97
N GLU A 193 227.86 36.83 -72.49
CA GLU A 193 227.81 35.99 -71.29
C GLU A 193 227.47 36.81 -70.05
N THR A 194 227.99 38.04 -69.92
CA THR A 194 227.68 38.93 -68.78
C THR A 194 226.26 39.54 -68.81
N GLU A 195 225.63 39.66 -69.99
CA GLU A 195 224.18 39.93 -70.10
C GLU A 195 223.36 38.64 -69.86
N LEU A 196 223.87 37.48 -70.28
CA LEU A 196 223.22 36.17 -70.15
C LEU A 196 223.15 35.71 -68.68
N GLU A 197 224.23 35.79 -67.90
CA GLU A 197 224.22 35.47 -66.45
C GLU A 197 223.15 36.29 -65.71
N ARG A 198 223.01 37.57 -66.06
CA ARG A 198 222.00 38.48 -65.49
C ARG A 198 220.57 38.05 -65.86
N LEU A 199 220.36 37.49 -67.05
CA LEU A 199 219.06 36.99 -67.50
C LEU A 199 218.75 35.59 -66.94
N GLU A 200 219.73 34.68 -66.85
CA GLU A 200 219.54 33.35 -66.25
C GLU A 200 219.21 33.44 -64.75
N ALA A 201 219.83 34.37 -64.02
CA ALA A 201 219.49 34.66 -62.62
C ALA A 201 218.04 35.14 -62.46
N ALA A 202 217.49 35.85 -63.45
CA ALA A 202 216.09 36.26 -63.46
C ALA A 202 215.14 35.11 -63.86
N LEU A 203 215.54 34.26 -64.80
CA LEU A 203 214.75 33.15 -65.31
C LEU A 203 214.59 32.02 -64.26
N THR A 204 215.70 31.60 -63.65
CA THR A 204 215.72 30.57 -62.60
C THR A 204 214.87 30.96 -61.38
N SER A 205 214.85 32.25 -61.03
CA SER A 205 213.95 32.80 -60.00
C SER A 205 212.47 32.60 -60.36
N LYS A 206 212.10 32.80 -61.64
CA LYS A 206 210.72 32.63 -62.12
C LYS A 206 210.25 31.18 -62.17
N ASP A 207 211.11 30.24 -62.57
CA ASP A 207 210.75 28.81 -62.58
C ASP A 207 210.42 28.27 -61.17
N VAL A 208 211.13 28.76 -60.14
CA VAL A 208 210.87 28.40 -58.74
C VAL A 208 209.52 28.94 -58.24
N GLU A 209 209.02 30.05 -58.77
CA GLU A 209 207.64 30.50 -58.50
C GLU A 209 206.60 29.60 -59.17
N LEU A 210 206.78 29.27 -60.46
CA LEU A 210 205.86 28.42 -61.22
C LEU A 210 205.72 27.03 -60.56
N HIS A 211 206.83 26.44 -60.12
CA HIS A 211 206.82 25.13 -59.46
C HIS A 211 206.09 25.11 -58.11
N ARG A 212 206.05 26.25 -57.40
CA ARG A 212 205.25 26.42 -56.17
C ARG A 212 203.76 26.56 -56.47
N ASN A 213 203.39 27.28 -57.53
CA ASN A 213 202.00 27.44 -57.95
C ASN A 213 201.38 26.12 -58.46
N ALA A 214 202.12 25.32 -59.23
CA ALA A 214 201.65 24.01 -59.70
C ALA A 214 201.24 23.08 -58.53
N LYS A 215 202.09 22.97 -57.50
CA LYS A 215 201.79 22.20 -56.28
C LYS A 215 200.63 22.76 -55.43
N ARG A 216 200.20 23.99 -55.69
CA ARG A 216 199.05 24.62 -55.01
C ARG A 216 197.72 24.30 -55.72
N MET A 217 197.69 24.24 -57.06
CA MET A 217 196.54 23.74 -57.82
C MET A 217 196.22 22.28 -57.49
N ASP A 218 197.25 21.41 -57.58
CA ASP A 218 197.14 19.96 -57.33
C ASP A 218 196.61 19.61 -55.92
N LYS A 219 196.74 20.51 -54.93
CA LYS A 219 196.08 20.36 -53.62
C LYS A 219 194.60 20.77 -53.62
N LEU A 220 194.23 21.82 -54.36
CA LEU A 220 192.86 22.32 -54.42
C LEU A 220 191.94 21.36 -55.19
N GLU A 221 192.41 20.80 -56.30
CA GLU A 221 191.67 19.83 -57.12
C GLU A 221 191.26 18.58 -56.32
N ARG A 222 192.14 18.06 -55.46
CA ARG A 222 191.82 16.94 -54.56
C ARG A 222 190.73 17.29 -53.54
N HIS A 223 190.67 18.53 -53.04
CA HIS A 223 189.62 18.95 -52.13
C HIS A 223 188.26 19.08 -52.82
N VAL A 224 188.21 19.59 -54.06
CA VAL A 224 186.98 19.63 -54.87
C VAL A 224 186.41 18.21 -55.06
N ALA A 225 187.24 17.25 -55.47
CA ALA A 225 186.82 15.86 -55.68
C ALA A 225 186.22 15.21 -54.41
N THR A 226 186.78 15.48 -53.23
CA THR A 226 186.21 14.95 -51.96
C THR A 226 184.87 15.58 -51.57
N LEU A 227 184.65 16.86 -51.87
CA LEU A 227 183.39 17.54 -51.55
C LEU A 227 182.24 17.08 -52.46
N GLU A 228 182.51 16.86 -53.75
CA GLU A 228 181.52 16.31 -54.68
C GLU A 228 181.04 14.90 -54.28
N ALA A 229 181.95 14.04 -53.81
CA ALA A 229 181.61 12.69 -53.37
C ALA A 229 180.66 12.72 -52.16
N ALA A 230 180.91 13.61 -51.19
CA ALA A 230 180.04 13.80 -50.03
C ALA A 230 178.63 14.28 -50.43
N ALA A 231 178.54 15.29 -51.32
CA ALA A 231 177.28 15.84 -51.79
C ALA A 231 176.43 14.84 -52.59
N LYS A 232 177.08 13.92 -53.34
CA LYS A 232 176.39 12.81 -54.02
C LYS A 232 175.82 11.80 -53.01
N GLN A 233 176.52 11.54 -51.90
CA GLN A 233 176.05 10.60 -50.87
C GLN A 233 174.88 11.14 -50.02
N THR A 234 174.88 12.42 -49.64
CA THR A 234 173.76 13.02 -48.88
C THR A 234 172.47 13.01 -49.69
N ARG A 235 172.54 13.47 -50.95
CA ARG A 235 171.39 13.50 -51.86
C ARG A 235 170.78 12.11 -52.13
N GLY A 236 171.62 11.06 -52.14
CA GLY A 236 171.16 9.67 -52.23
C GLY A 236 170.41 9.18 -50.98
N LYS A 237 170.83 9.61 -49.79
CA LYS A 237 170.14 9.30 -48.52
C LYS A 237 168.79 10.02 -48.41
N GLU A 238 168.74 11.29 -48.81
CA GLU A 238 167.51 12.09 -48.85
C GLU A 238 166.46 11.47 -49.77
N LEU A 239 166.83 11.09 -51.00
CA LEU A 239 165.92 10.43 -51.93
C LEU A 239 165.35 9.12 -51.38
N ALA A 240 166.19 8.30 -50.73
CA ALA A 240 165.77 7.05 -50.11
C ALA A 240 164.81 7.26 -48.93
N MET A 241 165.05 8.30 -48.11
CA MET A 241 164.18 8.66 -46.99
C MET A 241 162.84 9.23 -47.47
N GLU A 242 162.82 10.03 -48.54
CA GLU A 242 161.58 10.46 -49.19
C GLU A 242 160.77 9.29 -49.76
N LEU A 243 161.42 8.33 -50.43
CA LEU A 243 160.75 7.14 -50.97
C LEU A 243 160.13 6.29 -49.86
N SER A 244 160.88 6.03 -48.79
CA SER A 244 160.41 5.27 -47.63
C SER A 244 159.27 5.99 -46.89
N THR A 245 159.37 7.30 -46.66
CA THR A 245 158.29 8.06 -46.01
C THR A 245 157.03 8.14 -46.86
N LYS A 246 157.15 8.29 -48.20
CA LYS A 246 156.01 8.24 -49.13
C LYS A 246 155.33 6.87 -49.12
N GLN A 247 156.10 5.77 -49.19
CA GLN A 247 155.57 4.40 -49.12
C GLN A 247 154.89 4.11 -47.78
N ASN A 248 155.51 4.47 -46.66
CA ASN A 248 154.91 4.29 -45.33
C ASN A 248 153.63 5.10 -45.16
N THR A 249 153.58 6.33 -45.67
CA THR A 249 152.37 7.18 -45.64
C THR A 249 151.23 6.56 -46.47
N GLN A 250 151.53 6.04 -47.66
CA GLN A 250 150.55 5.35 -48.51
C GLN A 250 150.00 4.09 -47.85
N LEU A 251 150.87 3.26 -47.27
CA LEU A 251 150.45 2.07 -46.50
C LEU A 251 149.52 2.43 -45.33
N LEU A 252 149.84 3.48 -44.59
CA LEU A 252 149.05 3.95 -43.45
C LEU A 252 147.67 4.48 -43.90
N GLN A 253 147.61 5.21 -45.03
CA GLN A 253 146.36 5.64 -45.66
C GLN A 253 145.50 4.46 -46.13
N CYS A 254 146.10 3.44 -46.77
CA CYS A 254 145.39 2.23 -47.19
C CYS A 254 144.82 1.45 -45.99
N LEU A 255 145.59 1.31 -44.91
CA LEU A 255 145.13 0.65 -43.69
C LEU A 255 143.98 1.41 -43.01
N GLN A 256 144.09 2.74 -42.89
CA GLN A 256 143.00 3.58 -42.36
C GLN A 256 141.73 3.50 -43.23
N ALA A 257 141.88 3.44 -44.55
CA ALA A 257 140.74 3.30 -45.47
C ALA A 257 140.02 1.95 -45.33
N GLU A 258 140.75 0.84 -45.17
CA GLU A 258 140.11 -0.47 -44.92
C GLU A 258 139.54 -0.59 -43.50
N GLU A 259 140.20 -0.04 -42.47
CA GLU A 259 139.64 -0.01 -41.12
C GLU A 259 138.33 0.81 -41.07
N ALA A 260 138.29 1.95 -41.77
CA ALA A 260 137.08 2.74 -41.93
C ALA A 260 135.97 1.96 -42.64
N LYS A 261 136.27 1.30 -43.79
CA LYS A 261 135.29 0.45 -44.51
C LYS A 261 134.75 -0.69 -43.64
N LEU A 262 135.59 -1.32 -42.81
CA LEU A 262 135.19 -2.40 -41.91
C LEU A 262 134.30 -1.89 -40.76
N LYS A 263 134.63 -0.72 -40.17
CA LYS A 263 133.78 -0.06 -39.17
C LYS A 263 132.43 0.33 -39.76
N THR A 264 132.40 0.96 -40.94
CA THR A 264 131.15 1.32 -41.64
C THR A 264 130.30 0.09 -41.93
N LYS A 265 130.86 -0.97 -42.54
CA LYS A 265 130.13 -2.23 -42.80
C LYS A 265 129.59 -2.91 -41.52
N THR A 266 130.27 -2.72 -40.40
CA THR A 266 129.81 -3.26 -39.10
C THR A 266 128.66 -2.42 -38.53
N LEU A 267 128.75 -1.09 -38.61
CA LEU A 267 127.69 -0.16 -38.22
C LEU A 267 126.45 -0.28 -39.12
N GLU A 268 126.61 -0.48 -40.43
CA GLU A 268 125.53 -0.75 -41.38
C GLU A 268 124.76 -2.02 -41.01
N ARG A 269 125.48 -3.11 -40.69
CA ARG A 269 124.87 -4.37 -40.22
C ARG A 269 124.17 -4.21 -38.87
N GLN A 270 124.77 -3.50 -37.93
CA GLN A 270 124.13 -3.21 -36.63
C GLN A 270 122.87 -2.36 -36.81
N SER A 271 122.93 -1.31 -37.64
CA SER A 271 121.80 -0.45 -37.98
C SER A 271 120.67 -1.24 -38.65
N HIS A 272 120.98 -2.09 -39.63
CA HIS A 272 119.99 -2.95 -40.29
C HIS A 272 119.35 -3.98 -39.34
N ASN A 273 120.14 -4.60 -38.46
CA ASN A 273 119.62 -5.52 -37.43
C ASN A 273 118.72 -4.81 -36.41
N LEU A 274 119.09 -3.58 -36.01
CA LEU A 274 118.25 -2.75 -35.13
C LEU A 274 116.97 -2.29 -35.86
N MET A 275 117.06 -1.87 -37.12
CA MET A 275 115.92 -1.45 -37.93
C MET A 275 114.91 -2.59 -38.13
N THR A 276 115.38 -3.78 -38.53
CA THR A 276 114.50 -4.97 -38.67
C THR A 276 113.94 -5.47 -37.34
N SER A 277 114.64 -5.27 -36.22
CA SER A 277 114.10 -5.54 -34.88
C SER A 277 113.05 -4.51 -34.46
N LEU A 278 113.27 -3.23 -34.76
CA LEU A 278 112.29 -2.16 -34.54
C LEU A 278 111.04 -2.33 -35.39
N GLU A 279 111.17 -2.78 -36.65
CA GLU A 279 110.03 -3.11 -37.51
C GLU A 279 109.18 -4.28 -36.96
N LYS A 280 109.82 -5.32 -36.41
CA LYS A 280 109.12 -6.42 -35.74
C LYS A 280 108.35 -5.92 -34.51
N LEU A 281 109.04 -5.19 -33.62
CA LEU A 281 108.40 -4.57 -32.45
C LEU A 281 107.30 -3.57 -32.83
N HIS A 282 107.39 -2.90 -33.99
CA HIS A 282 106.34 -2.03 -34.49
C HIS A 282 105.09 -2.83 -34.87
N LYS A 283 105.27 -3.91 -35.64
CA LYS A 283 104.19 -4.82 -36.09
C LYS A 283 103.55 -5.55 -34.91
N GLU A 284 104.34 -6.06 -33.97
CA GLU A 284 103.87 -6.66 -32.72
C GLU A 284 103.04 -5.67 -31.89
N ARG A 285 103.50 -4.42 -31.78
CA ARG A 285 102.76 -3.34 -31.10
C ARG A 285 101.49 -2.91 -31.85
N GLU A 286 101.45 -3.01 -33.18
CA GLU A 286 100.24 -2.75 -33.98
C GLU A 286 99.22 -3.88 -33.81
N MET A 287 99.62 -5.15 -33.95
CA MET A 287 98.73 -6.29 -33.66
C MET A 287 98.16 -6.22 -32.24
N LEU A 288 98.98 -5.93 -31.22
CA LEU A 288 98.51 -5.77 -29.83
C LEU A 288 97.61 -4.54 -29.62
N ARG A 289 97.68 -3.51 -30.49
CA ARG A 289 96.74 -2.38 -30.46
C ARG A 289 95.41 -2.74 -31.11
N ASP A 290 95.45 -3.48 -32.20
CA ASP A 290 94.26 -3.90 -32.94
C ASP A 290 93.48 -4.97 -32.15
N GLU A 291 94.16 -5.93 -31.54
CA GLU A 291 93.59 -6.87 -30.55
C GLU A 291 92.96 -6.12 -29.37
N LEU A 292 93.65 -5.12 -28.81
CA LEU A 292 93.11 -4.31 -27.70
C LEU A 292 91.92 -3.45 -28.15
N ALA A 293 91.88 -2.99 -29.40
CA ALA A 293 90.77 -2.23 -29.97
C ALA A 293 89.54 -3.13 -30.21
N ASP A 294 89.74 -4.32 -30.77
CA ASP A 294 88.70 -5.34 -30.96
C ASP A 294 88.12 -5.82 -29.63
N MET A 295 88.98 -6.14 -28.63
CA MET A 295 88.53 -6.51 -27.29
C MET A 295 87.76 -5.37 -26.59
N ARG A 296 88.16 -4.11 -26.79
CA ARG A 296 87.40 -2.94 -26.31
C ARG A 296 86.07 -2.77 -27.05
N SER A 297 86.02 -3.05 -28.34
CA SER A 297 84.79 -3.01 -29.15
C SER A 297 83.79 -4.06 -28.67
N LYS A 298 84.23 -5.32 -28.51
CA LYS A 298 83.45 -6.44 -27.97
C LYS A 298 82.89 -6.14 -26.58
N ALA A 299 83.76 -5.76 -25.64
CA ALA A 299 83.35 -5.40 -24.28
C ALA A 299 82.37 -4.21 -24.25
N ARG A 300 82.51 -3.24 -25.17
CA ARG A 300 81.55 -2.14 -25.31
C ARG A 300 80.18 -2.63 -25.80
N ILE A 301 80.14 -3.48 -26.83
CA ILE A 301 78.89 -4.05 -27.37
C ILE A 301 78.18 -4.90 -26.31
N GLU A 302 78.91 -5.70 -25.53
CA GLU A 302 78.37 -6.47 -24.41
C GLU A 302 77.77 -5.57 -23.32
N VAL A 303 78.43 -4.46 -22.98
CA VAL A 303 77.91 -3.47 -22.01
C VAL A 303 76.68 -2.75 -22.55
N GLU A 304 76.67 -2.35 -23.82
CA GLU A 304 75.50 -1.71 -24.46
C GLU A 304 74.30 -2.68 -24.55
N ALA A 305 74.54 -3.97 -24.83
CA ALA A 305 73.51 -5.01 -24.79
C ALA A 305 72.95 -5.24 -23.37
N MET A 306 73.81 -5.37 -22.36
CA MET A 306 73.39 -5.50 -20.94
C MET A 306 72.61 -4.27 -20.46
N GLN A 307 72.98 -3.06 -20.89
CA GLN A 307 72.22 -1.84 -20.60
C GLN A 307 70.85 -1.85 -21.29
N GLY A 308 70.77 -2.28 -22.55
CA GLY A 308 69.50 -2.46 -23.26
C GLY A 308 68.57 -3.45 -22.57
N GLU A 309 69.08 -4.61 -22.15
CA GLU A 309 68.33 -5.57 -21.35
C GLU A 309 67.85 -4.98 -20.01
N LEU A 310 68.72 -4.26 -19.28
CA LEU A 310 68.36 -3.68 -18.00
C LEU A 310 67.29 -2.61 -18.13
N VAL A 311 67.34 -1.79 -19.19
CA VAL A 311 66.27 -0.83 -19.54
C VAL A 311 64.98 -1.56 -19.90
N HIS A 312 65.03 -2.64 -20.70
CA HIS A 312 63.84 -3.41 -21.04
C HIS A 312 63.20 -4.04 -19.79
N ARG A 313 63.99 -4.67 -18.91
CA ARG A 313 63.54 -5.24 -17.63
C ARG A 313 62.92 -4.18 -16.72
N ARG A 314 63.54 -2.99 -16.61
CA ARG A 314 63.02 -1.85 -15.83
C ARG A 314 61.69 -1.33 -16.40
N ASN A 315 61.59 -1.17 -17.71
CA ASN A 315 60.35 -0.74 -18.36
C ASN A 315 59.23 -1.77 -18.16
N LYS A 316 59.56 -3.07 -18.27
CA LYS A 316 58.59 -4.15 -18.03
C LYS A 316 58.15 -4.21 -16.56
N GLN A 317 59.05 -3.93 -15.62
CA GLN A 317 58.71 -3.79 -14.20
C GLN A 317 57.72 -2.64 -13.98
N TYR A 318 57.95 -1.45 -14.57
CA TYR A 318 56.99 -0.34 -14.48
C TYR A 318 55.63 -0.67 -15.10
N GLU A 319 55.59 -1.33 -16.27
CA GLU A 319 54.34 -1.78 -16.89
C GLU A 319 53.56 -2.74 -15.98
N LEU A 320 54.26 -3.67 -15.30
CA LEU A 320 53.65 -4.60 -14.35
C LEU A 320 53.18 -3.91 -13.06
N THR A 321 53.94 -2.94 -12.53
CA THR A 321 53.53 -2.16 -11.35
C THR A 321 52.31 -1.29 -11.65
N LEU A 322 52.21 -0.67 -12.82
CA LEU A 322 51.03 0.07 -13.25
C LEU A 322 49.80 -0.86 -13.36
N LYS A 323 49.94 -1.99 -14.04
CA LYS A 323 48.86 -2.98 -14.15
C LYS A 323 48.41 -3.55 -12.81
N LEU A 324 49.35 -3.77 -11.88
CA LEU A 324 49.02 -4.17 -10.51
C LEU A 324 48.17 -3.09 -9.83
N HIS A 325 48.60 -1.82 -9.88
CA HIS A 325 47.86 -0.71 -9.29
C HIS A 325 46.46 -0.52 -9.90
N ASP A 326 46.32 -0.67 -11.23
CA ASP A 326 45.03 -0.66 -11.91
C ASP A 326 44.11 -1.79 -11.39
N THR A 327 44.64 -3.01 -11.21
CA THR A 327 43.87 -4.13 -10.65
C THR A 327 43.55 -3.97 -9.16
N GLU A 328 44.43 -3.36 -8.37
CA GLU A 328 44.18 -3.02 -6.96
C GLU A 328 43.06 -1.99 -6.86
N SER A 329 43.10 -0.95 -7.70
CA SER A 329 42.06 0.08 -7.80
C SER A 329 40.69 -0.52 -8.18
N GLN A 330 40.66 -1.41 -9.18
CA GLN A 330 39.46 -2.16 -9.56
C GLN A 330 38.96 -3.09 -8.43
N MET A 331 39.86 -3.73 -7.69
CA MET A 331 39.48 -4.53 -6.51
C MET A 331 38.94 -3.67 -5.37
N HIS A 332 39.41 -2.44 -5.21
CA HIS A 332 38.87 -1.50 -4.21
C HIS A 332 37.49 -0.96 -4.60
N THR A 333 37.24 -0.60 -5.87
CA THR A 333 35.90 -0.20 -6.31
C THR A 333 34.92 -1.38 -6.24
N LEU A 334 35.33 -2.59 -6.65
CA LEU A 334 34.50 -3.79 -6.53
C LEU A 334 34.15 -4.12 -5.06
N ARG A 335 35.08 -3.96 -4.12
CA ARG A 335 34.80 -4.10 -2.67
C ARG A 335 33.73 -3.11 -2.21
N SER A 336 33.93 -1.81 -2.49
CA SER A 336 32.97 -0.77 -2.12
C SER A 336 31.57 -1.02 -2.72
N THR A 337 31.48 -1.48 -3.98
CA THR A 337 30.18 -1.87 -4.56
C THR A 337 29.55 -3.10 -3.90
N ASN A 338 30.34 -4.08 -3.44
CA ASN A 338 29.82 -5.23 -2.70
C ASN A 338 29.37 -4.86 -1.28
N GLU A 339 30.02 -3.89 -0.64
CA GLU A 339 29.62 -3.34 0.66
C GLU A 339 28.25 -2.65 0.54
N VAL A 340 28.09 -1.73 -0.42
CA VAL A 340 26.80 -1.05 -0.70
C VAL A 340 25.70 -2.04 -1.09
N LEU A 341 25.97 -3.00 -1.99
CA LEU A 341 25.00 -4.04 -2.36
C LEU A 341 24.64 -4.96 -1.17
N GLY A 342 25.55 -5.13 -0.20
CA GLY A 342 25.29 -5.82 1.07
C GLY A 342 24.31 -5.05 1.95
N GLU A 343 24.52 -3.74 2.12
CA GLU A 343 23.63 -2.85 2.86
C GLU A 343 22.22 -2.79 2.22
N GLU A 344 22.14 -2.71 0.88
CA GLU A 344 20.87 -2.78 0.14
C GLU A 344 20.16 -4.13 0.32
N LEU A 345 20.91 -5.24 0.34
CA LEU A 345 20.37 -6.58 0.59
C LEU A 345 19.82 -6.72 2.02
N GLU A 346 20.47 -6.14 3.03
CA GLU A 346 19.99 -6.18 4.41
C GLU A 346 18.80 -5.23 4.64
N ALA A 347 18.79 -4.05 3.99
CA ALA A 347 17.66 -3.14 4.01
C ALA A 347 16.42 -3.74 3.32
N THR A 348 16.59 -4.43 2.20
CA THR A 348 15.48 -5.12 1.50
C THR A 348 14.98 -6.35 2.25
N ARG A 349 15.86 -7.14 2.88
CA ARG A 349 15.48 -8.21 3.81
C ARG A 349 14.67 -7.69 5.00
N SER A 350 15.10 -6.57 5.59
CA SER A 350 14.40 -5.95 6.72
C SER A 350 13.00 -5.46 6.33
N ARG A 351 12.85 -4.83 5.15
CA ARG A 351 11.54 -4.48 4.57
C ARG A 351 10.66 -5.71 4.31
N MET A 352 11.23 -6.82 3.86
CA MET A 352 10.50 -8.07 3.62
C MET A 352 9.94 -8.65 4.92
N GLN A 353 10.76 -8.71 5.99
CA GLN A 353 10.32 -9.18 7.31
C GLN A 353 9.20 -8.31 7.90
N GLU A 354 9.26 -6.99 7.69
CA GLU A 354 8.20 -6.07 8.12
C GLU A 354 6.90 -6.26 7.30
N LEU A 355 6.99 -6.52 5.99
CA LEU A 355 5.84 -6.87 5.17
C LEU A 355 5.21 -8.21 5.59
N ASP A 356 6.02 -9.22 5.95
CA ASP A 356 5.52 -10.48 6.50
C ASP A 356 4.83 -10.28 7.86
N ARG A 357 5.38 -9.43 8.73
CA ARG A 357 4.74 -9.03 10.01
C ARG A 357 3.37 -8.39 9.77
N LEU A 358 3.32 -7.39 8.90
CA LEU A 358 2.09 -6.67 8.53
C LEU A 358 1.07 -7.60 7.84
N HIS A 359 1.51 -8.54 7.00
CA HIS A 359 0.63 -9.54 6.39
C HIS A 359 0.01 -10.46 7.45
N MET A 360 0.81 -10.94 8.42
CA MET A 360 0.33 -11.79 9.51
C MET A 360 -0.63 -11.04 10.46
N GLU A 361 -0.44 -9.74 10.67
CA GLU A 361 -1.36 -8.90 11.44
C GLU A 361 -2.67 -8.63 10.68
N ALA A 362 -2.60 -8.30 9.38
CA ALA A 362 -3.79 -8.17 8.53
C ALA A 362 -4.59 -9.48 8.44
N LYS A 363 -3.90 -10.63 8.40
CA LYS A 363 -4.53 -11.96 8.46
C LYS A 363 -5.23 -12.20 9.80
N ARG A 364 -4.58 -11.93 10.94
CA ARG A 364 -5.20 -12.03 12.28
C ARG A 364 -6.44 -11.14 12.38
N TRP A 365 -6.33 -9.87 11.98
CA TRP A 365 -7.46 -8.93 12.00
C TRP A 365 -8.63 -9.41 11.14
N LYS A 366 -8.36 -10.00 9.95
CA LYS A 366 -9.38 -10.63 9.11
C LYS A 366 -10.04 -11.86 9.77
N GLU A 367 -9.27 -12.69 10.48
CA GLU A 367 -9.79 -13.84 11.22
C GLU A 367 -10.63 -13.42 12.43
N ASP A 368 -10.18 -12.41 13.19
CA ASP A 368 -10.94 -11.86 14.33
C ASP A 368 -12.23 -11.17 13.85
N MET A 369 -12.18 -10.39 12.77
CA MET A 369 -13.34 -9.77 12.13
C MET A 369 -14.33 -10.83 11.57
N ALA A 370 -13.85 -11.97 11.08
CA ALA A 370 -14.72 -13.08 10.68
C ALA A 370 -15.44 -13.69 11.90
N ARG A 371 -14.79 -13.79 13.06
CA ARG A 371 -15.41 -14.26 14.31
C ARG A 371 -16.45 -13.28 14.84
N THR A 372 -16.19 -11.96 14.79
CA THR A 372 -17.19 -10.96 15.24
C THR A 372 -18.41 -10.92 14.31
N PHE A 373 -18.22 -11.02 12.99
CA PHE A 373 -19.35 -11.13 12.05
C PHE A 373 -20.18 -12.39 12.27
N GLU A 374 -19.56 -13.53 12.55
CA GLU A 374 -20.31 -14.76 12.84
C GLU A 374 -21.03 -14.70 14.20
N CYS A 375 -20.45 -14.06 15.22
CA CYS A 375 -21.12 -13.78 16.49
C CYS A 375 -22.37 -12.90 16.29
N LEU A 376 -22.23 -11.76 15.59
CA LEU A 376 -23.34 -10.85 15.25
C LEU A 376 -24.41 -11.56 14.41
N ARG A 377 -24.02 -12.49 13.53
CA ARG A 377 -24.94 -13.30 12.74
C ARG A 377 -25.73 -14.28 13.61
N GLN A 378 -25.10 -14.89 14.61
CA GLN A 378 -25.76 -15.79 15.56
C GLN A 378 -26.71 -15.03 16.48
N GLU A 379 -26.30 -13.87 16.99
CA GLU A 379 -27.17 -12.95 17.75
C GLU A 379 -28.38 -12.51 16.93
N HIS A 380 -28.17 -12.07 15.68
CA HIS A 380 -29.27 -11.69 14.78
C HIS A 380 -30.21 -12.87 14.50
N ALA A 381 -29.67 -14.07 14.26
CA ALA A 381 -30.47 -15.28 14.07
C ALA A 381 -31.19 -15.75 15.35
N GLN A 382 -30.72 -15.35 16.54
CA GLN A 382 -31.43 -15.55 17.81
C GLN A 382 -32.54 -14.52 18.00
N LEU A 383 -32.27 -13.23 17.74
CA LEU A 383 -33.28 -12.16 17.79
C LEU A 383 -34.43 -12.40 16.80
N GLN A 384 -34.14 -12.90 15.59
CA GLN A 384 -35.18 -13.31 14.63
C GLN A 384 -36.05 -14.46 15.17
N ARG A 385 -35.46 -15.43 15.90
CA ARG A 385 -36.21 -16.53 16.54
C ARG A 385 -37.11 -16.02 17.65
N THR A 386 -36.62 -15.13 18.52
CA THR A 386 -37.42 -14.51 19.58
C THR A 386 -38.57 -13.69 18.99
N LEU A 387 -38.29 -12.82 18.00
CA LEU A 387 -39.34 -12.04 17.33
C LEU A 387 -40.41 -12.94 16.68
N ALA A 388 -40.02 -14.11 16.15
CA ALA A 388 -40.97 -15.10 15.63
C ALA A 388 -41.77 -15.81 16.73
N THR A 389 -41.19 -16.16 17.88
CA THR A 389 -41.95 -16.73 19.01
C THR A 389 -42.94 -15.72 19.58
N ASP A 390 -42.52 -14.48 19.75
CA ASP A 390 -43.32 -13.42 20.37
C ASP A 390 -44.47 -13.02 19.44
N SER A 391 -44.20 -12.88 18.13
CA SER A 391 -45.24 -12.66 17.11
C SER A 391 -46.28 -13.80 17.10
N ASN A 392 -45.85 -15.05 17.23
CA ASN A 392 -46.78 -16.18 17.33
C ASN A 392 -47.60 -16.16 18.63
N GLN A 393 -46.98 -15.80 19.78
CA GLN A 393 -47.70 -15.62 21.05
C GLN A 393 -48.76 -14.52 20.92
N PHE A 394 -48.41 -13.34 20.41
CA PHE A 394 -49.36 -12.24 20.22
C PHE A 394 -50.51 -12.60 19.26
N GLN A 395 -50.28 -13.43 18.23
CA GLN A 395 -51.38 -13.92 17.37
C GLN A 395 -52.29 -14.92 18.11
N VAL A 396 -51.76 -15.77 18.99
CA VAL A 396 -52.55 -16.67 19.84
C VAL A 396 -53.35 -15.90 20.87
N GLU A 397 -52.76 -14.94 21.57
CA GLU A 397 -53.43 -14.05 22.51
C GLU A 397 -54.55 -13.24 21.83
N LYS A 398 -54.24 -12.64 20.66
CA LYS A 398 -55.23 -11.92 19.84
C LYS A 398 -56.38 -12.83 19.40
N ALA A 399 -56.09 -14.09 19.01
CA ALA A 399 -57.14 -15.05 18.66
C ALA A 399 -58.00 -15.44 19.87
N ALA A 400 -57.40 -15.62 21.05
CA ALA A 400 -58.12 -15.88 22.29
C ALA A 400 -59.02 -14.70 22.71
N LEU A 401 -58.49 -13.47 22.67
CA LEU A 401 -59.25 -12.24 22.94
C LEU A 401 -60.39 -12.04 21.93
N GLN A 402 -60.17 -12.34 20.65
CA GLN A 402 -61.23 -12.33 19.63
C GLN A 402 -62.28 -13.44 19.85
N GLY A 403 -61.89 -14.57 20.45
CA GLY A 403 -62.82 -15.60 20.91
C GLY A 403 -63.70 -15.10 22.05
N GLN A 404 -63.08 -14.58 23.11
CA GLN A 404 -63.78 -13.99 24.27
C GLN A 404 -64.72 -12.84 23.86
N LEU A 405 -64.28 -11.96 22.94
CA LEU A 405 -65.13 -10.89 22.42
C LEU A 405 -66.39 -11.45 21.74
N LYS A 406 -66.26 -12.48 20.91
CA LYS A 406 -67.40 -13.15 20.25
C LYS A 406 -68.32 -13.89 21.23
N GLU A 407 -67.79 -14.39 22.34
CA GLU A 407 -68.62 -14.98 23.41
C GLU A 407 -69.38 -13.91 24.20
N LEU A 408 -68.76 -12.77 24.49
CA LEU A 408 -69.42 -11.60 25.09
C LEU A 408 -70.48 -11.02 24.13
N GLU A 409 -70.17 -10.89 22.84
CA GLU A 409 -71.14 -10.49 21.80
C GLU A 409 -72.35 -11.43 21.79
N ARG A 410 -72.13 -12.75 21.75
CA ARG A 410 -73.21 -13.76 21.81
C ARG A 410 -74.02 -13.66 23.09
N PHE A 411 -73.38 -13.47 24.24
CA PHE A 411 -74.04 -13.32 25.54
C PHE A 411 -74.91 -12.06 25.60
N VAL A 412 -74.41 -10.92 25.11
CA VAL A 412 -75.16 -9.66 25.02
C VAL A 412 -76.34 -9.79 24.05
N HIS A 413 -76.15 -10.43 22.88
CA HIS A 413 -77.27 -10.71 21.96
C HIS A 413 -78.31 -11.66 22.58
N ALA A 414 -77.88 -12.66 23.35
CA ALA A 414 -78.79 -13.55 24.07
C ALA A 414 -79.57 -12.83 25.17
N GLN A 415 -78.92 -11.99 25.98
CA GLN A 415 -79.60 -11.13 26.95
C GLN A 415 -80.57 -10.15 26.28
N ALA A 416 -80.18 -9.54 25.16
CA ALA A 416 -81.05 -8.63 24.41
C ALA A 416 -82.30 -9.36 23.89
N ALA A 417 -82.14 -10.57 23.32
CA ALA A 417 -83.26 -11.39 22.88
C ALA A 417 -84.17 -11.82 24.05
N GLU A 418 -83.61 -12.17 25.20
CA GLU A 418 -84.36 -12.53 26.40
C GLU A 418 -85.12 -11.32 26.99
N LEU A 419 -84.51 -10.13 26.95
CA LEU A 419 -85.13 -8.88 27.33
C LEU A 419 -86.28 -8.51 26.37
N THR A 420 -86.11 -8.71 25.06
CA THR A 420 -87.19 -8.54 24.06
C THR A 420 -88.36 -9.49 24.35
N LYS A 421 -88.12 -10.79 24.58
CA LYS A 421 -89.17 -11.73 25.01
C LYS A 421 -89.88 -11.26 26.27
N SER A 422 -89.14 -10.78 27.27
CA SER A 422 -89.72 -10.27 28.53
C SER A 422 -90.56 -9.01 28.31
N VAL A 423 -90.13 -8.10 27.43
CA VAL A 423 -90.87 -6.90 27.03
C VAL A 423 -92.14 -7.27 26.26
N ASP A 424 -92.09 -8.23 25.34
CA ASP A 424 -93.25 -8.66 24.56
C ASP A 424 -94.25 -9.48 25.40
N ALA A 425 -93.77 -10.30 26.32
CA ALA A 425 -94.62 -10.93 27.34
C ALA A 425 -95.30 -9.90 28.24
N LYS A 426 -94.59 -8.83 28.65
CA LYS A 426 -95.19 -7.70 29.38
C LYS A 426 -96.22 -6.94 28.55
N LYS A 427 -96.01 -6.77 27.23
CA LYS A 427 -97.02 -6.18 26.33
C LYS A 427 -98.27 -7.06 26.26
N SER A 428 -98.12 -8.38 26.14
CA SER A 428 -99.26 -9.32 26.17
C SER A 428 -100.03 -9.17 27.47
N VAL A 429 -99.37 -9.31 28.62
CA VAL A 429 -100.00 -9.19 29.95
C VAL A 429 -100.68 -7.82 30.13
N TYR A 430 -100.12 -6.74 29.58
CA TYR A 430 -100.75 -5.41 29.62
C TYR A 430 -101.97 -5.30 28.69
N GLN A 431 -101.96 -5.96 27.52
CA GLN A 431 -103.12 -6.07 26.64
C GLN A 431 -104.23 -6.92 27.29
N ASP A 432 -103.86 -8.07 27.87
CA ASP A 432 -104.76 -8.94 28.64
C ASP A 432 -105.40 -8.16 29.80
N MET A 433 -104.59 -7.42 30.57
CA MET A 433 -105.06 -6.53 31.64
C MET A 433 -106.04 -5.46 31.12
N GLN A 434 -105.74 -4.78 30.01
CA GLN A 434 -106.67 -3.81 29.40
C GLN A 434 -107.99 -4.44 28.91
N THR A 435 -107.99 -5.70 28.48
CA THR A 435 -109.25 -6.39 28.16
C THR A 435 -110.03 -6.74 29.42
N LEU A 436 -109.34 -7.08 30.52
CA LEU A 436 -109.95 -7.37 31.82
C LEU A 436 -110.53 -6.10 32.47
N GLU A 437 -109.83 -4.96 32.39
CA GLU A 437 -110.31 -3.65 32.82
C GLU A 437 -111.63 -3.28 32.12
N LYS A 438 -111.70 -3.44 30.79
CA LYS A 438 -112.95 -3.21 30.02
C LYS A 438 -114.08 -4.17 30.38
N GLN A 439 -113.77 -5.43 30.71
CA GLN A 439 -114.78 -6.37 31.23
C GLN A 439 -115.28 -5.93 32.61
N ILE A 440 -114.40 -5.41 33.46
CA ILE A 440 -114.74 -4.88 34.79
C ILE A 440 -115.59 -3.61 34.68
N GLU A 441 -115.28 -2.68 33.77
CA GLU A 441 -116.12 -1.51 33.47
C GLU A 441 -117.53 -1.93 33.02
N GLY A 442 -117.64 -2.82 32.03
CA GLY A 442 -118.93 -3.31 31.54
C GLY A 442 -119.75 -4.11 32.58
N LEU A 443 -119.09 -4.69 33.59
CA LEU A 443 -119.76 -5.28 34.76
C LEU A 443 -120.26 -4.23 35.75
N HIS A 444 -119.51 -3.14 35.99
CA HIS A 444 -119.96 -2.03 36.84
C HIS A 444 -121.18 -1.32 36.25
N ASP A 445 -121.18 -0.98 34.96
CA ASP A 445 -122.34 -0.38 34.28
C ASP A 445 -123.60 -1.25 34.42
N ARG A 446 -123.44 -2.57 34.26
CA ARG A 446 -124.52 -3.55 34.40
C ARG A 446 -125.04 -3.65 35.85
N ILE A 447 -124.17 -3.51 36.84
CA ILE A 447 -124.57 -3.42 38.26
C ILE A 447 -125.32 -2.11 38.53
N HIS A 448 -124.85 -0.98 38.01
CA HIS A 448 -125.52 0.32 38.15
C HIS A 448 -126.94 0.32 37.55
N GLY A 449 -127.13 -0.32 36.38
CA GLY A 449 -128.45 -0.50 35.79
C GLY A 449 -129.43 -1.26 36.69
N LEU A 450 -129.02 -2.41 37.21
CA LEU A 450 -129.86 -3.24 38.10
C LEU A 450 -130.22 -2.51 39.42
N VAL A 451 -129.29 -1.71 39.97
CA VAL A 451 -129.54 -0.90 41.17
C VAL A 451 -130.55 0.22 40.90
N ALA A 452 -130.55 0.84 39.72
CA ALA A 452 -131.54 1.85 39.36
C ALA A 452 -132.96 1.24 39.26
N GLU A 453 -133.07 0.05 38.67
CA GLU A 453 -134.34 -0.66 38.45
C GLU A 453 -135.03 -1.08 39.77
N ALA A 454 -134.27 -1.63 40.72
CA ALA A 454 -134.77 -2.01 42.04
C ALA A 454 -135.27 -0.81 42.89
N ASN A 455 -134.63 0.35 42.74
CA ASN A 455 -135.03 1.58 43.43
C ASN A 455 -136.37 2.14 42.90
N ALA A 456 -136.66 1.98 41.60
CA ALA A 456 -137.92 2.42 41.01
C ALA A 456 -139.13 1.61 41.51
N GLU A 457 -138.97 0.29 41.65
CA GLU A 457 -140.03 -0.62 42.15
C GLU A 457 -140.40 -0.31 43.61
N THR A 458 -139.40 -0.14 44.48
CA THR A 458 -139.59 0.12 45.91
C THR A 458 -140.45 1.37 46.17
N LYS A 459 -140.28 2.42 45.35
CA LYS A 459 -141.00 3.69 45.49
C LYS A 459 -142.51 3.56 45.19
N ARG A 460 -142.93 2.57 44.40
CA ARG A 460 -144.34 2.41 43.98
C ARG A 460 -145.23 1.78 45.06
N ARG A 461 -144.64 1.01 46.00
CA ARG A 461 -145.41 0.26 47.02
C ARG A 461 -145.91 1.12 48.18
N MET A 462 -145.15 2.13 48.60
CA MET A 462 -145.52 2.99 49.74
C MET A 462 -146.80 3.82 49.54
N GLY A 463 -147.21 4.09 48.29
CA GLY A 463 -148.39 4.94 48.03
C GLY A 463 -149.71 4.32 48.46
N LEU A 464 -149.87 3.01 48.29
CA LEU A 464 -151.15 2.29 48.50
C LEU A 464 -151.49 2.04 49.98
N GLU A 465 -150.53 2.11 50.89
CA GLU A 465 -150.75 1.73 52.30
C GLU A 465 -151.35 2.86 53.16
N MET A 466 -151.26 4.13 52.72
CA MET A 466 -151.74 5.27 53.52
C MET A 466 -153.26 5.46 53.47
N GLU A 467 -153.91 5.25 52.33
CA GLU A 467 -155.31 5.63 52.12
C GLU A 467 -156.29 4.80 52.98
N LEU A 468 -156.15 3.47 52.96
CA LEU A 468 -157.06 2.55 53.66
C LEU A 468 -157.06 2.73 55.19
N LYS A 469 -155.96 3.23 55.76
CA LYS A 469 -155.81 3.45 57.22
C LYS A 469 -156.61 4.64 57.75
N TYR A 470 -156.99 5.59 56.90
CA TYR A 470 -157.74 6.79 57.30
C TYR A 470 -159.26 6.57 57.37
N ALA A 471 -159.82 5.66 56.56
CA ALA A 471 -161.27 5.47 56.44
C ALA A 471 -161.94 5.02 57.76
N GLY A 472 -161.54 3.87 58.31
CA GLY A 472 -162.24 3.25 59.44
C GLY A 472 -162.20 4.02 60.75
N LYS A 473 -161.13 4.82 60.99
CA LYS A 473 -161.04 5.66 62.19
C LYS A 473 -162.08 6.78 62.22
N SER A 474 -162.55 7.23 61.06
CA SER A 474 -163.64 8.21 60.95
C SER A 474 -164.97 7.64 61.45
N GLN A 475 -165.29 6.39 61.07
CA GLN A 475 -166.57 5.76 61.39
C GLN A 475 -166.73 5.43 62.88
N LEU A 476 -165.68 5.00 63.58
CA LEU A 476 -165.73 4.81 65.04
C LEU A 476 -165.97 6.12 65.80
N LEU A 477 -165.38 7.24 65.34
CA LEU A 477 -165.60 8.54 65.96
C LEU A 477 -167.09 8.93 65.93
N HIS A 478 -167.73 8.71 64.78
CA HIS A 478 -169.13 9.07 64.52
C HIS A 478 -170.13 8.25 65.34
N LEU A 479 -169.80 7.01 65.73
CA LEU A 479 -170.62 6.21 66.63
C LEU A 479 -170.53 6.69 68.09
N SER A 480 -169.35 7.15 68.53
CA SER A 480 -169.13 7.49 69.95
C SER A 480 -169.94 8.69 70.47
N TYR A 481 -170.47 9.54 69.57
CA TYR A 481 -171.17 10.79 69.92
C TYR A 481 -172.71 10.76 69.83
N ASN A 482 -173.32 9.76 69.17
CA ASN A 482 -174.77 9.72 68.91
C ASN A 482 -175.43 8.49 69.54
N ALA A 483 -175.92 8.62 70.77
CA ALA A 483 -176.63 7.58 71.52
C ALA A 483 -178.14 7.53 71.23
N ALA A 484 -178.56 7.86 70.01
CA ALA A 484 -179.97 8.09 69.63
C ALA A 484 -180.38 7.47 68.28
N THR A 485 -179.61 6.50 67.76
CA THR A 485 -179.87 5.80 66.49
C THR A 485 -180.25 4.33 66.71
N PRO A 486 -181.06 3.73 65.81
CA PRO A 486 -181.72 2.45 66.09
C PRO A 486 -180.78 1.24 66.00
N ASN A 487 -180.34 0.75 67.17
CA ASN A 487 -180.07 -0.65 67.52
C ASN A 487 -179.13 -1.53 66.66
N ARG A 488 -178.50 -1.04 65.59
CA ARG A 488 -177.63 -1.86 64.71
C ARG A 488 -176.33 -1.12 64.36
N GLY A 489 -175.20 -1.73 64.72
CA GLY A 489 -173.86 -1.23 64.38
C GLY A 489 -173.23 -2.00 63.22
N ASN A 490 -172.63 -1.31 62.25
CA ASN A 490 -172.01 -1.91 61.07
C ASN A 490 -170.66 -1.23 60.76
N LEU A 491 -169.56 -2.00 60.80
CA LEU A 491 -168.17 -1.53 60.78
C LEU A 491 -167.27 -2.52 60.01
N VAL A 492 -167.68 -2.92 58.82
CA VAL A 492 -166.98 -3.91 57.98
C VAL A 492 -165.84 -3.27 57.18
N GLU A 493 -164.71 -3.98 57.03
CA GLU A 493 -163.49 -3.56 56.31
C GLU A 493 -162.79 -2.28 56.81
N CYS A 494 -163.18 -1.78 57.99
CA CYS A 494 -162.65 -0.57 58.62
C CYS A 494 -161.19 -0.67 59.15
N TRP A 495 -160.45 -1.76 58.89
CA TRP A 495 -159.08 -2.02 59.38
C TRP A 495 -158.90 -1.93 60.92
N LEU A 496 -159.99 -2.07 61.69
CA LEU A 496 -160.00 -1.89 63.15
C LEU A 496 -159.18 -2.96 63.86
N SER A 497 -158.49 -2.57 64.93
CA SER A 497 -157.58 -3.42 65.69
C SER A 497 -158.06 -3.63 67.14
N ASP A 498 -157.36 -4.49 67.88
CA ASP A 498 -157.62 -4.77 69.30
C ASP A 498 -157.57 -3.52 70.20
N VAL A 499 -156.87 -2.47 69.75
CA VAL A 499 -156.73 -1.17 70.41
C VAL A 499 -157.99 -0.32 70.26
N ASP A 500 -158.78 -0.54 69.21
CA ASP A 500 -159.97 0.25 68.89
C ASP A 500 -161.25 -0.34 69.56
N LEU A 501 -161.24 -1.64 69.89
CA LEU A 501 -162.37 -2.34 70.56
C LEU A 501 -162.84 -1.76 71.90
N PRO A 502 -161.99 -1.24 72.81
CA PRO A 502 -162.46 -0.63 74.07
C PRO A 502 -163.43 0.55 73.86
N VAL A 503 -163.35 1.24 72.73
CA VAL A 503 -164.30 2.31 72.37
C VAL A 503 -165.69 1.73 72.08
N LEU A 504 -165.76 0.57 71.41
CA LEU A 504 -167.00 -0.14 71.12
C LEU A 504 -167.65 -0.72 72.38
N VAL A 505 -166.84 -1.24 73.32
CA VAL A 505 -167.34 -1.70 74.63
C VAL A 505 -168.00 -0.55 75.40
N ARG A 506 -167.35 0.62 75.48
CA ARG A 506 -167.91 1.81 76.14
C ARG A 506 -169.17 2.32 75.44
N TYR A 507 -169.25 2.23 74.11
CA TYR A 507 -170.45 2.61 73.35
C TYR A 507 -171.63 1.71 73.72
N ALA A 508 -171.47 0.38 73.64
CA ALA A 508 -172.58 -0.56 73.94
C ALA A 508 -173.08 -0.44 75.38
N GLN A 509 -172.19 -0.27 76.37
CA GLN A 509 -172.55 -0.09 77.77
C GLN A 509 -173.37 1.19 78.04
N ALA A 510 -173.26 2.21 77.19
CA ALA A 510 -173.98 3.48 77.32
C ALA A 510 -175.40 3.45 76.73
N LEU A 511 -175.78 2.41 75.96
CA LEU A 511 -177.08 2.33 75.29
C LEU A 511 -178.20 2.01 76.27
N ALA A 512 -179.32 2.73 76.15
CA ALA A 512 -180.50 2.57 77.02
C ALA A 512 -181.24 1.24 76.81
N ALA A 513 -181.08 0.63 75.63
CA ALA A 513 -181.63 -0.67 75.24
C ALA A 513 -180.50 -1.56 74.67
N PRO A 514 -180.63 -2.90 74.71
CA PRO A 514 -179.70 -3.79 74.01
C PRO A 514 -179.74 -3.55 72.50
N LEU A 515 -178.59 -3.70 71.83
CA LEU A 515 -178.48 -3.72 70.37
C LEU A 515 -179.18 -4.98 69.79
N ASP A 516 -179.61 -4.94 68.52
CA ASP A 516 -180.05 -6.14 67.80
C ASP A 516 -178.82 -6.92 67.26
N THR A 517 -177.85 -6.20 66.72
CA THR A 517 -176.73 -6.76 65.96
C THR A 517 -175.54 -5.80 65.91
N LEU A 518 -174.33 -6.34 66.04
CA LEU A 518 -173.08 -5.64 65.75
C LEU A 518 -172.27 -6.40 64.68
N ASP A 519 -171.83 -5.69 63.65
CA ASP A 519 -171.09 -6.25 62.50
C ASP A 519 -169.68 -5.66 62.41
N LEU A 520 -168.66 -6.49 62.68
CA LEU A 520 -167.23 -6.14 62.76
C LEU A 520 -166.38 -6.95 61.76
N ARG A 521 -166.97 -7.45 60.68
CA ARG A 521 -166.28 -8.32 59.72
C ARG A 521 -165.08 -7.66 59.03
N SER A 522 -164.13 -8.50 58.60
CA SER A 522 -163.05 -8.10 57.69
C SER A 522 -162.13 -7.01 58.28
N ASN A 523 -161.94 -7.04 59.60
CA ASN A 523 -161.07 -6.13 60.35
C ASN A 523 -159.76 -6.83 60.77
N ARG A 524 -158.96 -6.18 61.61
CA ARG A 524 -157.66 -6.64 62.11
C ARG A 524 -157.70 -7.00 63.61
N ILE A 525 -158.85 -7.50 64.08
CA ILE A 525 -159.02 -8.01 65.45
C ILE A 525 -158.26 -9.35 65.59
N THR A 526 -157.58 -9.56 66.72
CA THR A 526 -156.83 -10.79 67.04
C THR A 526 -157.28 -11.37 68.39
N ASP A 527 -156.63 -12.44 68.83
CA ASP A 527 -156.84 -13.02 70.17
C ASP A 527 -156.71 -11.98 71.30
N GLN A 528 -155.90 -10.92 71.13
CA GLN A 528 -155.76 -9.86 72.14
C GLN A 528 -157.01 -8.98 72.28
N GLY A 529 -157.88 -8.95 71.26
CA GLY A 529 -159.17 -8.26 71.27
C GLY A 529 -160.29 -9.07 71.92
N VAL A 530 -160.15 -10.40 72.01
CA VAL A 530 -161.20 -11.30 72.54
C VAL A 530 -161.65 -10.91 73.95
N LYS A 531 -160.75 -10.44 74.81
CA LYS A 531 -161.08 -9.92 76.15
C LYS A 531 -162.06 -8.73 76.12
N HIS A 532 -161.96 -7.86 75.12
CA HIS A 532 -162.87 -6.73 74.93
C HIS A 532 -164.20 -7.19 74.31
N LEU A 533 -164.17 -8.18 73.41
CA LEU A 533 -165.38 -8.82 72.88
C LEU A 533 -166.16 -9.54 73.99
N LEU A 534 -165.47 -10.19 74.94
CA LEU A 534 -166.08 -10.74 76.15
C LEU A 534 -166.68 -9.65 77.05
N GLN A 535 -166.01 -8.51 77.25
CA GLN A 535 -166.58 -7.38 78.01
C GLN A 535 -167.81 -6.75 77.34
N LEU A 536 -167.89 -6.79 76.00
CA LEU A 536 -169.10 -6.42 75.25
C LEU A 536 -170.26 -7.36 75.63
N VAL A 537 -169.98 -8.67 75.66
CA VAL A 537 -170.95 -9.74 75.96
C VAL A 537 -171.28 -9.88 77.46
N GLN A 538 -170.42 -9.40 78.37
CA GLN A 538 -170.71 -9.34 79.81
C GLN A 538 -171.62 -8.18 80.21
N SER A 539 -171.80 -7.16 79.35
CA SER A 539 -172.73 -6.08 79.63
C SER A 539 -174.16 -6.60 79.61
N THR A 540 -175.01 -6.24 80.57
CA THR A 540 -176.39 -6.79 80.75
C THR A 540 -177.41 -6.31 79.70
N ARG A 541 -176.92 -5.96 78.50
CA ARG A 541 -177.63 -5.40 77.33
C ARG A 541 -177.03 -5.94 76.02
N VAL A 542 -176.67 -7.23 76.00
CA VAL A 542 -175.95 -7.89 74.90
C VAL A 542 -176.74 -7.87 73.59
N PRO A 543 -176.12 -7.60 72.43
CA PRO A 543 -176.71 -7.94 71.14
C PRO A 543 -176.79 -9.45 70.93
N PRO A 544 -177.97 -10.02 70.60
CA PRO A 544 -178.09 -11.45 70.34
C PRO A 544 -177.28 -11.91 69.12
N HIS A 545 -176.84 -11.00 68.24
CA HIS A 545 -176.03 -11.33 67.07
C HIS A 545 -174.74 -10.48 66.98
N LEU A 546 -173.57 -11.13 67.10
CA LEU A 546 -172.27 -10.49 66.92
C LEU A 546 -171.51 -11.15 65.75
N LYS A 547 -171.17 -10.37 64.74
CA LYS A 547 -170.48 -10.84 63.52
C LYS A 547 -169.01 -10.39 63.52
N LEU A 548 -168.10 -11.35 63.44
CA LEU A 548 -166.66 -11.18 63.59
C LEU A 548 -165.87 -11.84 62.44
N GLN A 549 -166.53 -12.34 61.40
CA GLN A 549 -165.94 -13.08 60.29
C GLN A 549 -164.78 -12.34 59.62
N GLN A 550 -163.83 -13.08 59.03
CA GLN A 550 -162.65 -12.52 58.33
C GLN A 550 -161.77 -11.58 59.19
N ASN A 551 -161.72 -11.81 60.51
CA ASN A 551 -160.69 -11.24 61.38
C ASN A 551 -159.53 -12.23 61.59
N PHE A 552 -158.55 -11.84 62.39
CA PHE A 552 -157.33 -12.61 62.69
C PHE A 552 -157.37 -13.27 64.08
N ILE A 553 -158.58 -13.55 64.58
CA ILE A 553 -158.78 -14.34 65.81
C ILE A 553 -158.44 -15.80 65.48
N SER A 554 -157.64 -16.45 66.32
CA SER A 554 -157.24 -17.84 66.14
C SER A 554 -158.24 -18.82 66.77
N PRO A 555 -158.11 -20.13 66.52
CA PRO A 555 -158.91 -21.14 67.21
C PRO A 555 -158.70 -21.14 68.73
N GLN A 556 -157.61 -20.56 69.26
CA GLN A 556 -157.42 -20.37 70.69
C GLN A 556 -158.23 -19.18 71.22
N GLY A 557 -158.23 -18.04 70.54
CA GLY A 557 -159.10 -16.91 70.87
C GLY A 557 -160.59 -17.24 70.78
N ILE A 558 -161.01 -18.01 69.76
CA ILE A 558 -162.40 -18.47 69.62
C ILE A 558 -162.82 -19.38 70.80
N ARG A 559 -161.92 -20.28 71.27
CA ARG A 559 -162.20 -21.10 72.47
C ARG A 559 -162.23 -20.28 73.77
N GLN A 560 -161.42 -19.23 73.89
CA GLN A 560 -161.53 -18.27 75.01
C GLN A 560 -162.83 -17.49 74.97
N LEU A 561 -163.29 -17.07 73.79
CA LEU A 561 -164.57 -16.38 73.59
C LEU A 561 -165.75 -17.28 73.99
N ALA A 562 -165.72 -18.57 73.62
CA ALA A 562 -166.74 -19.53 74.04
C ALA A 562 -166.69 -19.82 75.55
N SER A 563 -165.55 -20.27 76.09
CA SER A 563 -165.44 -20.62 77.52
C SER A 563 -165.72 -19.42 78.45
N GLY A 564 -165.41 -18.20 78.00
CA GLY A 564 -165.77 -16.98 78.70
C GLY A 564 -167.29 -16.71 78.77
N ILE A 565 -168.07 -17.16 77.78
CA ILE A 565 -169.55 -17.08 77.74
C ILE A 565 -170.19 -18.24 78.53
N GLU A 566 -169.57 -19.42 78.52
CA GLU A 566 -169.98 -20.58 79.31
C GLU A 566 -169.91 -20.26 80.82
N ALA A 567 -168.84 -19.59 81.24
CA ALA A 567 -168.67 -19.06 82.59
C ALA A 567 -169.67 -17.94 82.99
N MET A 568 -170.46 -17.40 82.04
CA MET A 568 -171.57 -16.47 82.33
C MET A 568 -172.91 -17.20 82.58
N GLY A 569 -172.95 -18.54 82.47
CA GLY A 569 -174.15 -19.35 82.69
C GLY A 569 -174.90 -19.78 81.42
N TYR A 570 -174.39 -19.45 80.24
CA TYR A 570 -174.95 -19.95 78.97
C TYR A 570 -174.46 -21.36 78.69
N THR A 571 -175.38 -22.26 78.30
CA THR A 571 -175.02 -23.56 77.72
C THR A 571 -174.62 -23.36 76.27
N ILE A 572 -173.41 -23.75 75.87
CA ILE A 572 -172.86 -23.46 74.54
C ILE A 572 -172.84 -24.67 73.61
N VAL A 573 -173.19 -24.41 72.35
CA VAL A 573 -172.91 -25.26 71.19
C VAL A 573 -172.05 -24.47 70.21
N ILE A 574 -170.89 -25.00 69.83
CA ILE A 574 -170.08 -24.44 68.73
C ILE A 574 -170.23 -25.33 67.51
N HIS A 575 -170.68 -24.76 66.38
CA HIS A 575 -170.81 -25.47 65.11
C HIS A 575 -170.49 -24.54 63.93
N ASP A 576 -169.78 -25.06 62.93
CA ASP A 576 -169.44 -24.39 61.65
C ASP A 576 -168.97 -22.92 61.77
N GLY A 577 -168.05 -22.66 62.71
CA GLY A 577 -167.53 -21.31 62.95
C GLY A 577 -168.51 -20.35 63.65
N ARG A 578 -169.60 -20.87 64.22
CA ARG A 578 -170.60 -20.12 65.00
C ARG A 578 -170.63 -20.61 66.45
N ILE A 579 -170.62 -19.68 67.40
CA ILE A 579 -170.83 -19.95 68.83
C ILE A 579 -172.28 -19.59 69.14
N GLU A 580 -173.07 -20.55 69.60
CA GLU A 580 -174.44 -20.32 70.05
C GLU A 580 -174.54 -20.67 71.55
N GLY A 581 -174.90 -19.69 72.37
CA GLY A 581 -175.07 -19.83 73.82
C GLY A 581 -176.52 -19.61 74.22
N THR A 582 -177.09 -20.52 75.00
CA THR A 582 -178.50 -20.44 75.46
C THR A 582 -178.56 -20.50 76.98
N ASP A 583 -179.30 -19.59 77.60
CA ASP A 583 -179.56 -19.55 79.04
C ASP A 583 -181.08 -19.45 79.31
N ALA A 584 -181.47 -19.08 80.54
CA ALA A 584 -182.86 -18.86 80.90
C ALA A 584 -183.45 -17.50 80.40
N SER A 585 -182.65 -16.66 79.74
CA SER A 585 -183.05 -15.31 79.29
C SER A 585 -183.04 -15.13 77.76
N GLY A 586 -182.27 -15.93 77.01
CA GLY A 586 -182.32 -15.94 75.55
C GLY A 586 -181.29 -16.85 74.88
N THR A 587 -181.03 -16.57 73.59
CA THR A 587 -179.99 -17.22 72.80
C THR A 587 -179.09 -16.16 72.16
N LEU A 588 -177.79 -16.28 72.42
CA LEU A 588 -176.73 -15.42 71.91
C LEU A 588 -175.96 -16.14 70.78
N THR A 589 -175.74 -15.46 69.67
CA THR A 589 -175.06 -16.00 68.47
C THR A 589 -173.88 -15.14 68.06
N LEU A 590 -172.68 -15.73 68.06
CA LEU A 590 -171.46 -15.11 67.55
C LEU A 590 -170.99 -15.86 66.31
N ASP A 591 -170.86 -15.15 65.19
CA ASP A 591 -170.36 -15.72 63.93
C ASP A 591 -168.89 -15.31 63.73
N VAL A 592 -167.99 -16.27 63.89
CA VAL A 592 -166.54 -16.13 63.75
C VAL A 592 -166.02 -16.89 62.52
N SER A 593 -166.90 -17.34 61.61
CA SER A 593 -166.53 -18.06 60.39
C SER A 593 -165.53 -17.26 59.53
N ASN A 594 -164.69 -17.94 58.74
CA ASN A 594 -163.59 -17.33 57.97
C ASN A 594 -162.59 -16.47 58.78
N ASN A 595 -162.59 -16.52 60.12
CA ASN A 595 -161.39 -16.17 60.88
C ASN A 595 -160.29 -17.20 60.64
N LYS A 596 -159.04 -16.83 60.96
CA LYS A 596 -157.88 -17.69 60.74
C LYS A 596 -158.07 -19.07 61.39
N ASP A 597 -158.11 -20.10 60.56
CA ASP A 597 -158.24 -21.53 60.93
C ASP A 597 -159.52 -21.88 61.73
N ALA A 598 -160.56 -21.03 61.69
CA ALA A 598 -161.74 -21.13 62.55
C ALA A 598 -162.71 -22.29 62.26
N SER A 599 -162.65 -22.88 61.05
CA SER A 599 -163.60 -23.90 60.55
C SER A 599 -163.41 -25.32 61.12
N VAL A 600 -162.58 -25.48 62.16
CA VAL A 600 -162.16 -26.78 62.74
C VAL A 600 -162.73 -27.01 64.15
N LEU A 601 -163.64 -26.15 64.63
CA LEU A 601 -164.18 -26.20 65.98
C LEU A 601 -165.62 -26.73 66.04
N VAL A 602 -165.78 -27.87 66.73
CA VAL A 602 -167.07 -28.39 67.19
C VAL A 602 -166.96 -28.61 68.70
N TYR A 603 -167.96 -28.13 69.45
CA TYR A 603 -168.04 -28.32 70.91
C TYR A 603 -169.50 -28.54 71.29
N THR A 604 -169.76 -29.59 72.06
CA THR A 604 -171.09 -29.95 72.59
C THR A 604 -170.98 -30.19 74.10
N PRO A 605 -171.97 -29.75 74.89
CA PRO A 605 -171.81 -29.61 76.34
C PRO A 605 -171.94 -30.95 77.08
N SER A 606 -171.20 -31.09 78.18
CA SER A 606 -171.37 -32.18 79.14
C SER A 606 -172.58 -31.90 80.05
N LEU A 607 -173.59 -32.78 80.02
CA LEU A 607 -174.71 -32.73 80.97
C LEU A 607 -174.23 -33.01 82.42
N PRO A 608 -174.87 -32.39 83.43
CA PRO A 608 -174.40 -32.40 84.81
C PRO A 608 -174.75 -33.69 85.58
N SER A 609 -174.05 -33.87 86.70
CA SER A 609 -174.33 -34.84 87.77
C SER A 609 -174.80 -34.12 89.03
#